data_AF-A0A942GBV9-F1
#
_entry.id   AF-A0A942GBV9-F1
#
_cell.length_a   1.000
_cell.length_b   1.000
_cell.length_c   1.000
_cell.angle_alpha   90.00
_cell.angle_beta   90.00
_cell.angle_gamma   90.00
#
_symmetry.space_group_name_H-M   'P 1'
#
loop_
_entity.id
_entity.type
_entity.pdbx_description
1 polymer ?
#
loop_
_entity_poly.entity_id
_entity_poly.type
_entity_poly.pdbx_seq_one_letter_code
_entity_poly.pdbx_strand_id
1 'polypeptide(L)'
;SHAAQLDVQTGDLVRVETELGHFVVKAWVTEGIRPGVVACSHHMGRWRLQGHEHAHRLNSTTVALDREGSRWAMRPTAAHGSFASDDPDTARIWWSDVGVHQNMTFGVHPDPISGMHCWHQAVRVTRAQPGDTAGDIVVDTERSREVYRDWLTKTRDARSTSPNGERRPRWLIRPLKPTGDAFRIDGPVARRTTAP
;
A
#
# COMPACT_ATOMS: atom_id res chain seq x y z
N SER A 1 -7.50 -26.97 7.44
CA SER A 1 -6.76 -25.86 6.80
C SER A 1 -6.86 -24.61 7.68
N HIS A 2 -5.99 -23.60 7.50
CA HIS A 2 -6.11 -22.33 8.24
C HIS A 2 -7.44 -21.62 7.97
N ALA A 3 -7.94 -21.71 6.73
CA ALA A 3 -9.26 -21.21 6.37
C ALA A 3 -10.37 -21.84 7.24
N ALA A 4 -10.36 -23.16 7.44
CA ALA A 4 -11.32 -23.82 8.33
C ALA A 4 -11.19 -23.41 9.81
N GLN A 5 -9.98 -23.12 10.30
CA GLN A 5 -9.78 -22.62 11.67
C GLN A 5 -10.33 -21.20 11.86
N LEU A 6 -10.32 -20.39 10.80
CA LEU A 6 -10.90 -19.04 10.77
C LEU A 6 -12.38 -19.05 10.35
N ASP A 7 -12.93 -20.22 10.04
CA ASP A 7 -14.26 -20.39 9.44
C ASP A 7 -14.43 -19.56 8.14
N VAL A 8 -13.41 -19.46 7.30
CA VAL A 8 -13.42 -18.64 6.06
C VAL A 8 -13.51 -19.53 4.83
N GLN A 9 -14.34 -19.13 3.87
CA GLN A 9 -14.45 -19.72 2.53
C GLN A 9 -14.07 -18.70 1.44
N THR A 10 -13.87 -19.18 0.21
CA THR A 10 -13.61 -18.29 -0.93
C THR A 10 -14.78 -17.33 -1.13
N GLY A 11 -14.49 -16.04 -1.25
CA GLY A 11 -15.47 -14.97 -1.41
C GLY A 11 -15.82 -14.26 -0.09
N ASP A 12 -15.56 -14.87 1.07
CA ASP A 12 -15.79 -14.24 2.36
C ASP A 12 -14.88 -13.02 2.56
N LEU A 13 -15.38 -12.02 3.27
CA LEU A 13 -14.57 -10.88 3.66
C LEU A 13 -13.68 -11.20 4.86
N VAL A 14 -12.42 -10.81 4.76
CA VAL A 14 -11.44 -10.90 5.82
C VAL A 14 -10.75 -9.57 6.04
N ARG A 15 -10.38 -9.28 7.28
CA ARG A 15 -9.40 -8.25 7.61
C ARG A 15 -8.01 -8.85 7.54
N VAL A 16 -7.12 -8.16 6.85
CA VAL A 16 -5.68 -8.37 6.96
C VAL A 16 -5.13 -7.27 7.86
N GLU A 17 -4.84 -7.63 9.10
CA GLU A 17 -4.32 -6.74 10.12
C GLU A 17 -2.80 -6.70 10.08
N THR A 18 -2.27 -5.49 9.99
CA THR A 18 -0.85 -5.17 10.09
C THR A 18 -0.58 -4.46 11.43
N GLU A 19 0.67 -4.11 11.69
CA GLU A 19 1.02 -3.29 12.87
C GLU A 19 0.50 -1.85 12.82
N LEU A 20 0.02 -1.37 11.66
CA LEU A 20 -0.45 0.01 11.45
C LEU A 20 -1.97 0.14 11.40
N GLY A 21 -2.68 -0.97 11.17
CA GLY A 21 -4.10 -0.97 10.91
C GLY A 21 -4.53 -2.21 10.14
N HIS A 22 -5.44 -2.07 9.19
CA HIS A 22 -5.93 -3.21 8.42
C HIS A 22 -6.52 -2.78 7.08
N PHE A 23 -6.69 -3.76 6.19
CA PHE A 23 -7.50 -3.62 4.99
C PHE A 23 -8.44 -4.82 4.85
N VAL A 24 -9.60 -4.60 4.21
CA VAL A 24 -10.63 -5.63 4.03
C VAL A 24 -10.64 -6.12 2.59
N VAL A 25 -10.53 -7.44 2.40
CA VAL A 25 -10.49 -8.09 1.08
C VAL A 25 -11.33 -9.37 1.08
N LYS A 26 -11.68 -9.87 -0.11
CA LYS A 26 -12.28 -11.19 -0.29
C LYS A 26 -11.20 -12.27 -0.21
N ALA A 27 -11.45 -13.34 0.52
CA ALA A 27 -10.55 -14.49 0.60
C ALA A 27 -10.61 -15.33 -0.68
N TRP A 28 -9.46 -15.88 -1.08
CA TRP A 28 -9.34 -16.95 -2.06
C TRP A 28 -8.66 -18.13 -1.40
N VAL A 29 -9.43 -19.15 -1.03
CA VAL A 29 -8.94 -20.34 -0.35
C VAL A 29 -8.38 -21.30 -1.40
N THR A 30 -7.11 -21.66 -1.24
CA THR A 30 -6.39 -22.52 -2.19
C THR A 30 -5.33 -23.36 -1.50
N GLU A 31 -5.10 -24.57 -2.01
CA GLU A 31 -3.99 -25.45 -1.60
C GLU A 31 -2.64 -25.03 -2.21
N GLY A 32 -2.63 -24.01 -3.09
CA GLY A 32 -1.42 -23.52 -3.76
C GLY A 32 -0.51 -22.64 -2.88
N ILE A 33 -0.90 -22.34 -1.65
CA ILE A 33 -0.13 -21.49 -0.73
C ILE A 33 0.28 -22.30 0.50
N ARG A 34 1.55 -22.19 0.90
CA ARG A 34 2.09 -22.87 2.08
C ARG A 34 1.27 -22.51 3.33
N PRO A 35 0.91 -23.49 4.18
CA PRO A 35 0.31 -23.20 5.48
C PRO A 35 1.14 -22.19 6.29
N GLY A 36 0.47 -21.15 6.77
CA GLY A 36 1.07 -20.05 7.57
C GLY A 36 1.47 -18.85 6.74
N VAL A 37 1.28 -18.90 5.42
CA VAL A 37 1.52 -17.80 4.50
C VAL A 37 0.21 -17.35 3.90
N VAL A 38 0.08 -16.03 3.72
CA VAL A 38 -0.96 -15.44 2.87
C VAL A 38 -0.27 -14.68 1.74
N ALA A 39 -0.83 -14.77 0.55
CA ALA A 39 -0.31 -14.09 -0.63
C ALA A 39 -1.30 -13.01 -1.05
N CYS A 40 -0.83 -11.77 -1.18
CA CYS A 40 -1.64 -10.66 -1.67
C CYS A 40 -0.81 -9.76 -2.60
N SER A 41 -1.30 -9.55 -3.81
CA SER A 41 -0.62 -8.75 -4.83
C SER A 41 -0.74 -7.25 -4.52
N HIS A 42 0.37 -6.53 -4.57
CA HIS A 42 0.42 -5.08 -4.31
C HIS A 42 0.16 -4.21 -5.57
N HIS A 43 -0.08 -4.82 -6.72
CA HIS A 43 -0.21 -4.11 -7.99
C HIS A 43 -1.62 -3.56 -8.26
N MET A 44 -2.61 -4.00 -7.48
CA MET A 44 -4.03 -3.66 -7.66
C MET A 44 -4.50 -2.62 -6.63
N GLY A 45 -5.75 -2.19 -6.76
CA GLY A 45 -6.39 -1.25 -5.84
C GLY A 45 -6.11 0.21 -6.14
N ARG A 46 -5.97 0.59 -7.41
CA ARG A 46 -5.91 2.02 -7.74
C ARG A 46 -7.23 2.68 -7.32
N TRP A 47 -7.12 3.89 -6.80
CA TRP A 47 -8.23 4.61 -6.20
C TRP A 47 -8.20 6.08 -6.60
N ARG A 48 -9.35 6.76 -6.44
CA ARG A 48 -9.50 8.19 -6.62
C ARG A 48 -10.40 8.76 -5.52
N LEU A 49 -10.12 9.98 -5.10
CA LEU A 49 -10.94 10.67 -4.11
C LEU A 49 -12.31 11.04 -4.69
N GLN A 50 -13.35 10.91 -3.89
CA GLN A 50 -14.65 11.49 -4.17
C GLN A 50 -14.50 13.01 -4.42
N GLY A 51 -15.18 13.52 -5.45
CA GLY A 51 -15.05 14.91 -5.90
C GLY A 51 -13.88 15.20 -6.83
N HIS A 52 -12.97 14.24 -7.09
CA HIS A 52 -11.87 14.40 -8.04
C HIS A 52 -12.20 13.75 -9.40
N GLU A 53 -13.19 14.31 -10.09
CA GLU A 53 -13.78 13.70 -11.30
C GLU A 53 -12.85 13.68 -12.53
N HIS A 54 -11.84 14.56 -12.54
CA HIS A 54 -10.78 14.62 -13.55
C HIS A 54 -9.67 13.58 -13.32
N ALA A 55 -9.68 12.86 -12.18
CA ALA A 55 -8.72 11.80 -11.93
C ALA A 55 -8.94 10.61 -12.88
N HIS A 56 -7.85 9.87 -13.15
CA HIS A 56 -7.87 8.70 -14.02
C HIS A 56 -8.91 7.66 -13.57
N ARG A 57 -9.89 7.36 -14.43
CA ARG A 57 -11.06 6.51 -14.13
C ARG A 57 -10.83 5.01 -14.37
N LEU A 58 -9.95 4.66 -15.31
CA LEU A 58 -9.69 3.26 -15.64
C LEU A 58 -9.01 2.54 -14.47
N ASN A 59 -9.57 1.38 -14.12
CA ASN A 59 -9.12 0.52 -13.02
C ASN A 59 -9.05 1.25 -11.65
N SER A 60 -9.91 2.23 -11.41
CA SER A 60 -9.91 3.02 -10.17
C SER A 60 -11.23 2.91 -9.41
N THR A 61 -11.16 2.64 -8.11
CA THR A 61 -12.32 2.76 -7.19
C THR A 61 -12.42 4.19 -6.66
N THR A 62 -13.64 4.74 -6.59
CA THR A 62 -13.89 6.02 -5.92
C THR A 62 -13.97 5.79 -4.42
N VAL A 63 -13.24 6.57 -3.63
CA VAL A 63 -13.17 6.42 -2.17
C VAL A 63 -13.42 7.73 -1.45
N ALA A 64 -13.99 7.64 -0.26
CA ALA A 64 -13.98 8.71 0.74
C ALA A 64 -12.83 8.50 1.72
N LEU A 65 -12.26 9.60 2.22
CA LEU A 65 -11.29 9.60 3.30
C LEU A 65 -11.86 10.31 4.52
N ASP A 66 -11.83 9.62 5.66
CA ASP A 66 -12.16 10.18 6.97
C ASP A 66 -10.90 10.21 7.83
N ARG A 67 -10.76 11.24 8.67
CA ARG A 67 -9.63 11.38 9.60
C ARG A 67 -10.11 11.74 11.00
N GLU A 68 -9.64 10.96 11.97
CA GLU A 68 -9.83 11.19 13.40
C GLU A 68 -8.46 11.18 14.08
N GLY A 69 -7.90 12.37 14.35
CA GLY A 69 -6.54 12.50 14.88
C GLY A 69 -5.49 11.92 13.92
N SER A 70 -4.71 10.94 14.38
CA SER A 70 -3.68 10.20 13.62
C SER A 70 -4.28 9.10 12.72
N ARG A 71 -5.53 8.69 13.00
CA ARG A 71 -6.21 7.59 12.34
C ARG A 71 -6.90 8.06 11.07
N TRP A 72 -6.66 7.34 9.99
CA TRP A 72 -7.32 7.52 8.70
C TRP A 72 -8.15 6.29 8.37
N ALA A 73 -9.32 6.51 7.79
CA ALA A 73 -10.14 5.50 7.16
C ALA A 73 -10.36 5.86 5.69
N MET A 74 -10.19 4.90 4.80
CA MET A 74 -10.57 4.98 3.40
C MET A 74 -11.70 3.99 3.17
N ARG A 75 -12.81 4.47 2.61
CA ARG A 75 -13.98 3.66 2.29
C ARG A 75 -14.35 3.79 0.82
N PRO A 76 -14.56 2.68 0.09
CA PRO A 76 -15.12 2.72 -1.25
C PRO A 76 -16.52 3.34 -1.27
N THR A 77 -16.73 4.31 -2.15
CA THR A 77 -18.04 4.97 -2.35
C THR A 77 -18.65 4.69 -3.71
N ALA A 78 -17.83 4.36 -4.72
CA ALA A 78 -18.31 3.87 -6.01
C ALA A 78 -17.27 2.93 -6.63
N ALA A 79 -17.71 1.74 -7.03
CA ALA A 79 -16.87 0.76 -7.70
C ALA A 79 -16.41 1.24 -9.08
N HIS A 80 -15.39 0.59 -9.62
CA HIS A 80 -15.05 0.75 -11.03
C HIS A 80 -16.18 0.22 -11.92
N GLY A 81 -16.28 0.75 -13.14
CA GLY A 81 -17.25 0.32 -14.13
C GLY A 81 -17.16 1.17 -15.40
N SER A 82 -18.09 0.91 -16.32
CA SER A 82 -18.22 1.67 -17.57
C SER A 82 -18.45 3.16 -17.33
N PHE A 83 -17.88 3.99 -18.20
CA PHE A 83 -18.13 5.43 -18.22
C PHE A 83 -18.08 5.95 -19.65
N ALA A 84 -18.74 7.07 -19.92
CA ALA A 84 -18.66 7.73 -21.22
C ALA A 84 -17.34 8.53 -21.34
N SER A 85 -16.68 8.41 -22.50
CA SER A 85 -15.53 9.23 -22.90
C SER A 85 -15.39 9.25 -24.43
N ASP A 86 -14.38 9.95 -24.95
CA ASP A 86 -14.06 9.97 -26.38
C ASP A 86 -13.56 8.61 -26.90
N ASP A 87 -13.12 7.72 -26.00
CA ASP A 87 -12.81 6.34 -26.32
C ASP A 87 -14.06 5.46 -26.09
N PRO A 88 -14.70 4.93 -27.15
CA PRO A 88 -15.93 4.15 -27.04
C PRO A 88 -15.75 2.83 -26.27
N ASP A 89 -14.52 2.33 -26.10
CA ASP A 89 -14.28 1.09 -25.36
C ASP A 89 -14.49 1.27 -23.85
N THR A 90 -14.42 2.51 -23.34
CA THR A 90 -14.71 2.81 -21.93
C THR A 90 -16.16 2.51 -21.52
N ALA A 91 -17.09 2.51 -22.48
CA ALA A 91 -18.48 2.11 -22.25
C ALA A 91 -18.67 0.58 -22.19
N ARG A 92 -17.67 -0.22 -22.60
CA ARG A 92 -17.73 -1.69 -22.67
C ARG A 92 -17.16 -2.39 -21.43
N ILE A 93 -16.64 -1.62 -20.47
CA ILE A 93 -16.10 -2.15 -19.21
C ILE A 93 -17.22 -2.83 -18.42
N TRP A 94 -17.05 -4.11 -18.15
CA TRP A 94 -18.04 -4.95 -17.45
C TRP A 94 -17.56 -5.43 -16.08
N TRP A 95 -16.29 -5.24 -15.73
CA TRP A 95 -15.73 -5.61 -14.43
C TRP A 95 -15.74 -4.43 -13.46
N SER A 96 -15.92 -4.73 -12.17
CA SER A 96 -15.96 -3.74 -11.09
C SER A 96 -14.92 -3.98 -9.99
N ASP A 97 -14.42 -5.21 -9.87
CA ASP A 97 -13.37 -5.55 -8.91
C ASP A 97 -11.99 -5.17 -9.47
N VAL A 98 -11.37 -4.18 -8.84
CA VAL A 98 -10.05 -3.65 -9.22
C VAL A 98 -9.04 -3.80 -8.09
N GLY A 99 -9.36 -4.60 -7.08
CA GLY A 99 -8.53 -4.85 -5.90
C GLY A 99 -8.53 -3.73 -4.86
N VAL A 100 -7.64 -3.85 -3.87
CA VAL A 100 -7.54 -2.98 -2.68
C VAL A 100 -6.10 -2.51 -2.49
N HIS A 101 -5.91 -1.24 -2.12
CA HIS A 101 -4.57 -0.66 -2.00
C HIS A 101 -3.84 -1.03 -0.70
N GLN A 102 -3.44 -2.29 -0.57
CA GLN A 102 -2.90 -2.83 0.68
C GLN A 102 -1.66 -2.08 1.22
N ASN A 103 -0.83 -1.50 0.35
CA ASN A 103 0.45 -0.87 0.71
C ASN A 103 0.31 0.24 1.75
N MET A 104 -0.86 0.88 1.85
CA MET A 104 -1.12 1.93 2.84
C MET A 104 -1.07 1.42 4.29
N THR A 105 -1.22 0.11 4.50
CA THR A 105 -1.22 -0.52 5.82
C THR A 105 0.12 -1.12 6.20
N PHE A 106 1.10 -1.21 5.29
CA PHE A 106 2.40 -1.81 5.55
C PHE A 106 3.42 -0.75 6.00
N GLY A 107 4.02 -0.97 7.17
CA GLY A 107 4.97 -0.04 7.78
C GLY A 107 6.30 0.01 7.05
N VAL A 108 6.97 1.17 7.11
CA VAL A 108 8.28 1.33 6.46
C VAL A 108 9.33 0.59 7.29
N HIS A 109 9.73 -0.59 6.81
CA HIS A 109 10.78 -1.42 7.40
C HIS A 109 12.07 -1.31 6.59
N PRO A 110 12.99 -0.38 6.89
CA PRO A 110 14.29 -0.37 6.25
C PRO A 110 15.11 -1.58 6.68
N ASP A 111 15.60 -2.34 5.70
CA ASP A 111 16.58 -3.41 5.89
C ASP A 111 17.82 -2.85 6.63
N PRO A 112 18.25 -3.45 7.75
CA PRO A 112 19.37 -2.97 8.57
C PRO A 112 20.67 -2.69 7.80
N ILE A 113 20.89 -3.42 6.70
CA ILE A 113 22.14 -3.37 5.93
C ILE A 113 22.04 -2.37 4.78
N SER A 114 21.01 -2.48 3.94
CA SER A 114 20.87 -1.74 2.68
C SER A 114 19.96 -0.53 2.77
N GLY A 115 19.11 -0.45 3.80
CA GLY A 115 18.06 0.56 3.94
C GLY A 115 16.89 0.40 2.97
N MET A 116 16.85 -0.68 2.16
CA MET A 116 15.72 -0.96 1.28
C MET A 116 14.50 -1.43 2.08
N HIS A 117 13.30 -1.16 1.57
CA HIS A 117 12.07 -1.57 2.26
C HIS A 117 11.86 -3.09 2.24
N CYS A 118 11.60 -3.67 3.42
CA CYS A 118 11.23 -5.08 3.59
C CYS A 118 9.72 -5.26 3.34
N TRP A 119 9.38 -5.84 2.19
CA TRP A 119 7.98 -6.02 1.75
C TRP A 119 7.25 -7.20 2.37
N HIS A 120 7.97 -8.22 2.86
CA HIS A 120 7.35 -9.40 3.48
C HIS A 120 7.20 -9.16 4.98
N GLN A 121 5.98 -8.88 5.41
CA GLN A 121 5.66 -8.54 6.79
C GLN A 121 4.69 -9.57 7.39
N ALA A 122 4.78 -9.75 8.71
CA ALA A 122 3.83 -10.58 9.43
C ALA A 122 2.47 -9.86 9.51
N VAL A 123 1.39 -10.62 9.32
CA VAL A 123 0.02 -10.13 9.40
C VAL A 123 -0.83 -11.09 10.21
N ARG A 124 -1.97 -10.60 10.71
CA ARG A 124 -3.03 -11.44 11.27
C ARG A 124 -4.24 -11.38 10.34
N VAL A 125 -4.79 -12.53 10.01
CA VAL A 125 -6.04 -12.61 9.23
C VAL A 125 -7.19 -12.95 10.18
N THR A 126 -8.24 -12.14 10.14
CA THR A 126 -9.48 -12.35 10.90
C THR A 126 -10.66 -12.25 9.95
N ARG A 127 -11.81 -12.83 10.32
CA ARG A 127 -13.07 -12.54 9.62
C ARG A 127 -13.34 -11.04 9.66
N ALA A 128 -13.90 -10.52 8.57
CA ALA A 128 -14.40 -9.15 8.56
C ALA A 128 -15.46 -8.96 9.65
N GLN A 129 -15.48 -7.78 10.25
CA GLN A 129 -16.40 -7.41 11.31
C GLN A 129 -17.72 -6.88 10.74
N PRO A 130 -18.81 -6.87 11.53
CA PRO A 130 -20.03 -6.19 11.13
C PRO A 130 -19.76 -4.73 10.74
N GLY A 131 -20.19 -4.35 9.54
CA GLY A 131 -19.99 -3.00 8.98
C GLY A 131 -18.75 -2.83 8.11
N ASP A 132 -17.87 -3.83 8.04
CA ASP A 132 -16.75 -3.83 7.09
C ASP A 132 -17.25 -4.03 5.65
N THR A 133 -16.62 -3.32 4.73
CA THR A 133 -16.84 -3.46 3.29
C THR A 133 -15.54 -3.80 2.58
N ALA A 134 -15.61 -4.60 1.51
CA ALA A 134 -14.44 -4.88 0.67
C ALA A 134 -13.81 -3.58 0.16
N GLY A 135 -12.52 -3.39 0.42
CA GLY A 135 -11.79 -2.17 0.06
C GLY A 135 -11.68 -1.14 1.18
N ASP A 136 -12.29 -1.38 2.34
CA ASP A 136 -12.02 -0.57 3.53
C ASP A 136 -10.54 -0.68 3.92
N ILE A 137 -9.93 0.46 4.23
CA ILE A 137 -8.56 0.56 4.73
C ILE A 137 -8.54 1.48 5.94
N VAL A 138 -7.89 1.05 7.00
CA VAL A 138 -7.67 1.85 8.21
C VAL A 138 -6.19 1.86 8.53
N VAL A 139 -5.64 3.04 8.83
CA VAL A 139 -4.22 3.21 9.19
C VAL A 139 -4.05 4.28 10.26
N ASP A 140 -3.12 4.05 11.18
CA ASP A 140 -2.64 5.07 12.12
C ASP A 140 -1.27 5.61 11.66
N THR A 141 -1.23 6.92 11.40
CA THR A 141 -0.04 7.61 10.89
C THR A 141 1.02 7.88 11.97
N GLU A 142 0.63 8.00 13.23
CA GLU A 142 1.55 8.13 14.35
C GLU A 142 2.24 6.79 14.60
N ARG A 143 1.45 5.70 14.61
CA ARG A 143 1.99 4.34 14.68
C ARG A 143 2.95 4.02 13.55
N SER A 144 2.63 4.47 12.33
CA SER A 144 3.53 4.35 11.16
C SER A 144 4.89 4.98 11.41
N ARG A 145 4.89 6.15 12.07
CA ARG A 145 6.11 6.88 12.40
C ARG A 145 6.92 6.22 13.52
N GLU A 146 6.25 5.67 14.53
CA GLU A 146 6.89 4.91 15.60
C GLU A 146 7.61 3.68 15.06
N VAL A 147 6.88 2.84 14.31
CA VAL A 147 7.42 1.65 13.66
C VAL A 147 8.63 1.99 12.79
N TYR A 148 8.52 3.03 11.97
CA TYR A 148 9.64 3.47 11.14
C TYR A 148 10.87 3.84 11.99
N ARG A 149 10.68 4.57 13.09
CA ARG A 149 11.78 4.94 14.00
C ARG A 149 12.40 3.71 14.67
N ASP A 150 11.58 2.77 15.14
CA ASP A 150 12.06 1.53 15.76
C ASP A 150 12.92 0.72 14.80
N TRP A 151 12.49 0.59 13.54
CA TRP A 151 13.30 -0.05 12.52
C TRP A 151 14.55 0.74 12.16
N LEU A 152 14.46 2.07 12.10
CA LEU A 152 15.61 2.93 11.83
C LEU A 152 16.73 2.73 12.86
N THR A 153 16.41 2.46 14.14
CA THR A 153 17.42 2.17 15.17
C THR A 153 18.27 0.93 14.87
N LYS A 154 17.77 0.01 14.04
CA LYS A 154 18.47 -1.21 13.61
C LYS A 154 19.36 -0.98 12.39
N THR A 155 19.21 0.16 11.72
CA THR A 155 19.93 0.46 10.48
C THR A 155 21.30 1.06 10.73
N ARG A 156 22.18 0.91 9.73
CA ARG A 156 23.49 1.56 9.73
C ARG A 156 23.38 2.93 9.08
N ASP A 157 23.97 3.95 9.71
CA ASP A 157 23.98 5.30 9.15
C ASP A 157 24.76 5.32 7.83
N ALA A 158 24.15 5.89 6.78
CA ALA A 158 24.80 6.11 5.50
C ALA A 158 26.03 7.04 5.65
N ARG A 159 26.05 7.96 6.61
CA ARG A 159 27.20 8.85 6.86
C ARG A 159 28.45 8.08 7.29
N SER A 160 28.28 7.03 8.08
CA SER A 160 29.39 6.23 8.59
C SER A 160 29.71 5.00 7.74
N THR A 161 28.76 4.55 6.91
CA THR A 161 28.84 3.24 6.25
C THR A 161 28.96 3.34 4.73
N SER A 162 28.51 4.43 4.13
CA SER A 162 28.57 4.62 2.68
C SER A 162 30.01 4.93 2.24
N PRO A 163 30.61 4.18 1.30
CA PRO A 163 32.00 4.38 0.88
C PRO A 163 32.30 5.78 0.32
N ASN A 164 31.27 6.47 -0.17
CA ASN A 164 31.36 7.78 -0.79
C ASN A 164 30.43 8.82 -0.12
N GLY A 165 29.89 8.52 1.07
CA GLY A 165 28.99 9.42 1.81
C GLY A 165 27.67 9.71 1.08
N GLU A 166 27.24 8.84 0.16
CA GLU A 166 25.97 8.96 -0.55
C GLU A 166 24.86 8.16 0.15
N ARG A 167 23.61 8.63 0.02
CA ARG A 167 22.39 7.98 0.54
C ARG A 167 22.20 6.55 0.01
N ARG A 168 22.78 6.25 -1.16
CA ARG A 168 22.64 4.98 -1.88
C ARG A 168 23.71 4.85 -2.96
N PRO A 169 24.06 3.63 -3.39
CA PRO A 169 25.00 3.41 -4.50
C PRO A 169 24.51 3.90 -5.87
N ARG A 170 25.40 4.46 -6.70
CA ARG A 170 25.09 4.91 -8.08
C ARG A 170 24.97 3.80 -9.10
N TRP A 171 25.54 2.62 -8.84
CA TRP A 171 25.56 1.47 -9.76
C TRP A 171 24.28 0.61 -9.69
N LEU A 172 23.42 0.84 -8.69
CA LEU A 172 22.11 0.19 -8.62
C LEU A 172 21.21 0.75 -9.75
N ILE A 173 20.76 -0.14 -10.63
CA ILE A 173 19.86 0.20 -11.75
C ILE A 173 18.56 0.77 -11.19
N ARG A 174 18.07 1.85 -11.80
CA ARG A 174 16.76 2.43 -11.48
C ARG A 174 16.07 2.99 -12.72
N PRO A 175 14.76 2.74 -12.88
CA PRO A 175 13.91 3.59 -13.70
C PRO A 175 13.98 5.03 -13.19
N LEU A 176 14.11 5.99 -14.11
CA LEU A 176 14.20 7.43 -13.79
C LEU A 176 15.34 7.74 -12.81
N LYS A 177 16.58 7.36 -13.18
CA LYS A 177 17.77 7.58 -12.35
C LYS A 177 17.87 9.06 -11.93
N PRO A 178 17.96 9.34 -10.62
CA PRO A 178 18.06 10.71 -10.12
C PRO A 178 19.31 11.44 -10.61
N THR A 179 19.28 12.77 -10.56
CA THR A 179 20.46 13.62 -10.71
C THR A 179 21.50 13.32 -9.62
N GLY A 180 22.77 13.58 -9.90
CA GLY A 180 23.88 13.20 -9.00
C GLY A 180 23.82 13.85 -7.60
N ASP A 181 23.27 15.05 -7.49
CA ASP A 181 23.10 15.77 -6.22
C ASP A 181 22.09 15.09 -5.29
N ALA A 182 21.05 14.45 -5.83
CA ALA A 182 20.06 13.70 -5.07
C ALA A 182 20.63 12.43 -4.38
N PHE A 183 21.87 12.05 -4.69
CA PHE A 183 22.59 10.99 -3.98
C PHE A 183 23.28 11.49 -2.70
N ARG A 184 23.52 12.79 -2.53
CA ARG A 184 24.21 13.32 -1.34
C ARG A 184 23.31 13.28 -0.11
N ILE A 185 23.87 12.92 1.05
CA ILE A 185 23.12 12.86 2.33
C ILE A 185 22.54 14.22 2.73
N ASP A 186 23.24 15.30 2.39
CA ASP A 186 22.77 16.69 2.59
C ASP A 186 22.24 17.31 1.28
N GLY A 187 22.06 16.48 0.25
CA GLY A 187 21.48 16.87 -1.03
C GLY A 187 19.96 17.07 -0.93
N PRO A 188 19.35 17.63 -1.99
CA PRO A 188 17.93 17.94 -2.01
C PRO A 188 17.07 16.72 -1.66
N VAL A 189 16.10 16.93 -0.77
CA VAL A 189 15.08 15.95 -0.38
C VAL A 189 13.76 16.38 -1.03
N ALA A 190 13.05 15.44 -1.65
CA ALA A 190 11.84 15.63 -2.48
C ALA A 190 12.05 16.29 -3.85
N ARG A 191 11.03 16.23 -4.72
CA ARG A 191 10.97 17.07 -5.93
C ARG A 191 10.97 18.52 -5.46
N ARG A 192 11.78 19.38 -6.08
CA ARG A 192 11.61 20.84 -5.97
C ARG A 192 10.16 21.14 -6.35
N THR A 193 9.31 21.40 -5.38
CA THR A 193 8.07 22.12 -5.63
C THR A 193 8.50 23.54 -5.91
N THR A 194 8.72 23.88 -7.18
CA THR A 194 8.53 25.26 -7.61
C THR A 194 7.06 25.54 -7.32
N ALA A 195 6.77 26.14 -6.18
CA ALA A 195 5.49 26.80 -5.99
C ALA A 195 5.37 27.86 -7.12
N PRO A 196 4.20 27.97 -7.77
CA PRO A 196 3.94 29.09 -8.67
C PRO A 196 4.00 30.42 -7.92
#